data_AF-A0A956VB67-F1
#
_entry.id   AF-A0A956VB67-F1
#
_cell.length_a   1.000
_cell.length_b   1.000
_cell.length_c   1.000
_cell.angle_alpha   90.00
_cell.angle_beta   90.00
_cell.angle_gamma   90.00
#
_symmetry.space_group_name_H-M   'P 1'
#
loop_
_entity.id
_entity.type
_entity.pdbx_description
1 polymer ?
#
loop_
_entity_poly.entity_id
_entity_poly.type
_entity_poly.pdbx_seq_one_letter_code
_entity_poly.pdbx_strand_id
1 'polypeptide(L)'
;LGAADIQVRRISAWKGEPHITSTYRLDLAGRLVSDLIYSLPKGAKEVHINAALELNDTPILPPAVGYFQRLIAQGKKLEARTATVTDLLPFANLVIETGSAVIRAEYEPGSKVLADLSVLSSVVAVKSHLLNIPDLPSLAGLVVEVGDKVLAGQLIARYVDDSVLELSEADYKDAILRLEEAEKDLALEQTAYEMRLKSLEQKIETGKDKVTRLRYLVERNAEPKNNLLDAETRLKELEQDLLLEQTIWTSKRSNLETNIRMANITIQKSEQQKTQSLDKQWVKAPITGLISDIRLTDVSIHGVTLEIIILEQDTMTN
;
A
#
# COMPACT_ATOMS: atom_id res chain seq x y z
N LEU A 1 -62.43 26.44 69.53
CA LEU A 1 -61.33 26.33 68.55
C LEU A 1 -60.33 27.44 68.85
N GLY A 2 -59.38 27.18 69.75
CA GLY A 2 -58.33 28.13 70.11
C GLY A 2 -57.11 27.90 69.22
N ALA A 3 -56.78 28.87 68.39
CA ALA A 3 -55.58 28.84 67.57
C ALA A 3 -54.35 29.04 68.48
N ALA A 4 -53.50 28.02 68.56
CA ALA A 4 -52.23 28.09 69.27
C ALA A 4 -51.27 28.99 68.47
N ASP A 5 -50.90 30.12 69.06
CA ASP A 5 -49.90 31.05 68.53
C ASP A 5 -48.50 30.44 68.76
N ILE A 6 -47.94 29.81 67.72
CA ILE A 6 -46.59 29.20 67.79
C ILE A 6 -45.55 30.30 67.55
N GLN A 7 -45.01 30.86 68.63
CA GLN A 7 -43.88 31.78 68.57
C GLN A 7 -42.54 31.02 68.57
N VAL A 8 -41.84 31.05 67.42
CA VAL A 8 -40.48 30.50 67.29
C VAL A 8 -39.49 31.42 68.02
N ARG A 9 -39.08 31.04 69.24
CA ARG A 9 -38.22 31.86 70.10
C ARG A 9 -36.71 31.69 69.89
N ARG A 10 -36.25 30.73 69.07
CA ARG A 10 -34.81 30.52 68.80
C ARG A 10 -34.59 29.71 67.52
N ILE A 11 -33.88 30.29 66.55
CA ILE A 11 -33.27 29.56 65.44
C ILE A 11 -31.80 29.39 65.80
N SER A 12 -31.34 28.14 65.92
CA SER A 12 -29.91 27.81 66.11
C SER A 12 -29.40 27.14 64.85
N ALA A 13 -28.52 27.83 64.13
CA ALA A 13 -27.76 27.24 63.02
C ALA A 13 -26.53 26.53 63.58
N TRP A 14 -26.41 25.24 63.29
CA TRP A 14 -25.20 24.46 63.58
C TRP A 14 -24.23 24.65 62.41
N LYS A 15 -22.94 24.86 62.70
CA LYS A 15 -21.91 24.90 61.66
C LYS A 15 -21.85 23.50 61.03
N GLY A 16 -22.33 23.37 59.80
CA GLY A 16 -22.24 22.13 59.03
C GLY A 16 -20.81 21.70 58.76
N GLU A 17 -20.62 20.45 58.37
CA GLU A 17 -19.32 19.90 57.99
C GLU A 17 -18.73 20.68 56.79
N PRO A 18 -17.42 20.97 56.77
CA PRO A 18 -16.81 21.72 55.68
C PRO A 18 -16.90 20.94 54.37
N HIS A 19 -17.51 21.54 53.33
CA HIS A 19 -17.49 21.00 51.97
C HIS A 19 -16.17 21.35 51.29
N ILE A 20 -15.46 20.33 50.80
CA ILE A 20 -14.18 20.50 50.09
C ILE A 20 -14.44 20.26 48.60
N THR A 21 -14.30 21.32 47.80
CA THR A 21 -14.48 21.25 46.35
C THR A 21 -13.20 21.66 45.62
N SER A 22 -12.82 20.92 44.59
CA SER A 22 -11.72 21.30 43.68
C SER A 22 -12.24 21.44 42.26
N THR A 23 -11.73 22.45 41.53
CA THR A 23 -12.04 22.64 40.11
C THR A 23 -10.78 22.49 39.27
N TYR A 24 -10.85 21.69 38.21
CA TYR A 24 -9.78 21.44 37.27
C TYR A 24 -10.20 21.86 35.86
N ARG A 25 -9.25 22.35 35.06
CA ARG A 25 -9.44 22.66 33.64
C ARG A 25 -8.49 21.80 32.83
N LEU A 26 -9.02 21.11 31.82
CA LEU A 26 -8.28 20.20 30.96
C LEU A 26 -8.46 20.59 29.50
N ASP A 27 -7.36 20.58 28.75
CA ASP A 27 -7.38 20.55 27.29
C ASP A 27 -7.34 19.09 26.83
N LEU A 28 -8.23 18.72 25.91
CA LEU A 28 -8.53 17.34 25.55
C LEU A 28 -8.34 17.04 24.07
N ALA A 29 -7.78 17.99 23.30
CA ALA A 29 -7.51 17.77 21.88
C ALA A 29 -6.61 16.55 21.63
N GLY A 30 -7.02 15.70 20.68
CA GLY A 30 -6.34 14.46 20.29
C GLY A 30 -6.44 13.30 21.28
N ARG A 31 -7.31 13.37 22.30
CA ARG A 31 -7.44 12.32 23.35
C ARG A 31 -8.71 11.50 23.18
N LEU A 32 -8.73 10.29 23.72
CA LEU A 32 -9.96 9.51 23.84
C LEU A 32 -10.81 10.04 25.01
N VAL A 33 -12.13 9.94 24.90
CA VAL A 33 -13.04 10.24 26.03
C VAL A 33 -12.79 9.29 27.21
N SER A 34 -12.34 8.06 26.95
CA SER A 34 -11.91 7.14 28.01
C SER A 34 -10.74 7.68 28.83
N ASP A 35 -9.78 8.36 28.22
CA ASP A 35 -8.64 8.97 28.93
C ASP A 35 -9.12 10.07 29.89
N LEU A 36 -10.12 10.86 29.49
CA LEU A 36 -10.78 11.82 30.37
C LEU A 36 -11.42 11.10 31.57
N ILE A 37 -12.15 10.00 31.34
CA ILE A 37 -12.81 9.23 32.40
C ILE A 37 -11.80 8.62 33.38
N TYR A 38 -10.73 8.00 32.88
CA TYR A 38 -9.72 7.35 33.71
C TYR A 38 -8.88 8.33 34.54
N SER A 39 -8.78 9.57 34.07
CA SER A 39 -7.99 10.60 34.72
C SER A 39 -8.75 11.41 35.78
N LEU A 40 -10.07 11.21 35.91
CA LEU A 40 -10.87 11.86 36.94
C LEU A 40 -10.34 11.58 38.35
N PRO A 41 -10.50 12.54 39.29
CA PRO A 41 -9.96 12.42 40.64
C PRO A 41 -10.53 11.21 41.38
N LYS A 42 -9.66 10.24 41.69
CA LYS A 42 -10.04 9.04 42.45
C LYS A 42 -10.23 9.42 43.92
N GLY A 43 -11.37 9.07 44.50
CA GLY A 43 -11.72 9.38 45.89
C GLY A 43 -12.61 10.61 46.09
N ALA A 44 -13.07 11.25 45.01
CA ALA A 44 -14.15 12.23 45.09
C ALA A 44 -15.50 11.53 45.35
N LYS A 45 -16.33 12.15 46.19
CA LYS A 45 -17.72 11.71 46.47
C LYS A 45 -18.60 11.93 45.25
N GLU A 46 -18.49 13.11 44.63
CA GLU A 46 -19.21 13.46 43.40
C GLU A 46 -18.27 14.17 42.43
N VAL A 47 -18.44 13.87 41.13
CA VAL A 47 -17.67 14.48 40.05
C VAL A 47 -18.64 14.98 38.98
N HIS A 48 -18.56 16.28 38.69
CA HIS A 48 -19.34 16.94 37.66
C HIS A 48 -18.44 17.47 36.55
N ILE A 49 -18.80 17.15 35.32
CA ILE A 49 -18.02 17.46 34.13
C ILE A 49 -18.81 18.44 33.28
N ASN A 50 -18.20 19.60 33.00
CA ASN A 50 -18.68 20.55 32.02
C ASN A 50 -17.69 20.57 30.86
N ALA A 51 -18.09 20.17 29.67
CA ALA A 51 -17.17 20.08 28.53
C ALA A 51 -17.83 20.56 27.25
N ALA A 52 -17.02 21.14 26.37
CA ALA A 52 -17.38 21.41 25.00
C ALA A 52 -16.35 20.72 24.11
N LEU A 53 -16.76 19.61 23.49
CA LEU A 53 -15.91 18.70 22.76
C LEU A 53 -16.37 18.61 21.30
N GLU A 54 -15.42 18.60 20.38
CA GLU A 54 -15.60 18.20 19.00
C GLU A 54 -15.01 16.80 18.85
N LEU A 55 -15.84 15.86 18.43
CA LEU A 55 -15.50 14.44 18.36
C LEU A 55 -15.26 14.02 16.91
N ASN A 56 -14.49 12.97 16.72
CA ASN A 56 -14.26 12.38 15.40
C ASN A 56 -15.54 11.88 14.71
N ASP A 57 -16.57 11.56 15.49
CA ASP A 57 -17.85 11.03 15.01
C ASP A 57 -19.05 11.69 15.72
N THR A 58 -20.23 11.52 15.14
CA THR A 58 -21.52 11.95 15.72
C THR A 58 -21.86 11.11 16.95
N PRO A 59 -21.90 11.70 18.18
CA PRO A 59 -22.19 10.93 19.38
C PRO A 59 -23.68 10.56 19.43
N ILE A 60 -23.95 9.26 19.50
CA ILE A 60 -25.31 8.74 19.66
C ILE A 60 -25.69 8.86 21.14
N LEU A 61 -26.54 9.85 21.45
CA LEU A 61 -26.99 10.05 22.83
C LEU A 61 -27.91 8.92 23.29
N PRO A 62 -27.70 8.37 24.51
CA PRO A 62 -28.71 7.54 25.13
C PRO A 62 -30.01 8.35 25.36
N PRO A 63 -31.19 7.70 25.38
CA PRO A 63 -32.45 8.39 25.60
C PRO A 63 -32.42 9.13 26.94
N ALA A 64 -32.85 10.41 26.93
CA ALA A 64 -32.81 11.25 28.13
C ALA A 64 -33.68 10.64 29.24
N VAL A 65 -33.07 10.33 30.38
CA VAL A 65 -33.77 9.88 31.58
C VAL A 65 -33.94 11.08 32.52
N GLY A 66 -35.15 11.62 32.60
CA GLY A 66 -35.52 12.74 33.50
C GLY A 66 -35.64 14.12 32.84
N TYR A 67 -35.75 15.17 33.66
CA TYR A 67 -36.07 16.54 33.23
C TYR A 67 -34.87 17.39 32.79
N PHE A 68 -33.64 16.95 33.05
CA PHE A 68 -32.42 17.70 32.72
C PHE A 68 -31.50 16.88 31.81
N GLN A 69 -31.36 17.32 30.56
CA GLN A 69 -30.44 16.71 29.61
C GLN A 69 -29.01 17.15 29.92
N ARG A 70 -28.22 16.22 30.46
CA ARG A 70 -26.81 16.45 30.85
C ARG A 70 -25.84 16.45 29.67
N LEU A 71 -26.26 15.89 28.54
CA LEU A 71 -25.46 15.78 27.33
C LEU A 71 -26.26 16.24 26.12
N ILE A 72 -25.69 17.17 25.37
CA ILE A 72 -26.27 17.71 24.14
C ILE A 72 -25.31 17.39 23.00
N ALA A 73 -25.82 16.74 21.97
CA ALA A 73 -25.07 16.36 20.78
C ALA A 73 -25.63 17.11 19.57
N GLN A 74 -24.77 17.75 18.79
CA GLN A 74 -25.11 18.41 17.53
C GLN A 74 -24.04 18.10 16.49
N GLY A 75 -24.34 17.20 15.55
CA GLY A 75 -23.32 16.69 14.63
C GLY A 75 -22.18 16.06 15.42
N LYS A 76 -20.95 16.52 15.19
CA LYS A 76 -19.74 16.07 15.90
C LYS A 76 -19.52 16.76 17.26
N LYS A 77 -20.35 17.74 17.64
CA LYS A 77 -20.17 18.49 18.88
C LYS A 77 -20.91 17.82 20.03
N LEU A 78 -20.20 17.59 21.12
CA LEU A 78 -20.74 17.11 22.40
C LEU A 78 -20.56 18.18 23.47
N GLU A 79 -21.66 18.73 23.96
CA GLU A 79 -21.70 19.58 25.15
C GLU A 79 -22.14 18.76 26.36
N ALA A 80 -21.27 18.71 27.37
CA ALA A 80 -21.58 18.15 28.68
C ALA A 80 -21.90 19.28 29.67
N ARG A 81 -23.07 19.16 30.33
CA ARG A 81 -23.54 20.09 31.36
C ARG A 81 -23.79 19.30 32.62
N THR A 82 -22.88 19.43 33.59
CA THR A 82 -22.90 18.69 34.86
C THR A 82 -23.02 17.18 34.64
N ALA A 83 -22.36 16.68 33.59
CA ALA A 83 -22.37 15.27 33.27
C ALA A 83 -21.57 14.49 34.32
N THR A 84 -22.02 13.28 34.59
CA THR A 84 -21.34 12.31 35.45
C THR A 84 -20.50 11.35 34.61
N VAL A 85 -19.64 10.57 35.26
CA VAL A 85 -18.81 9.57 34.59
C VAL A 85 -19.65 8.58 33.77
N THR A 86 -20.78 8.16 34.33
CA THR A 86 -21.72 7.24 33.67
C THR A 86 -22.35 7.82 32.42
N ASP A 87 -22.50 9.14 32.35
CA ASP A 87 -23.06 9.81 31.18
C ASP A 87 -22.05 9.80 30.01
N LEU A 88 -20.75 9.88 30.29
CA LEU A 88 -19.68 9.89 29.27
C LEU A 88 -19.19 8.50 28.84
N LEU A 89 -19.46 7.45 29.64
CA LEU A 89 -19.05 6.07 29.34
C LEU A 89 -19.46 5.57 27.93
N PRO A 90 -20.66 5.86 27.40
CA PRO A 90 -21.05 5.46 26.05
C PRO A 90 -20.14 6.01 24.94
N PHE A 91 -19.42 7.10 25.21
CA PHE A 91 -18.55 7.78 24.25
C PHE A 91 -17.07 7.46 24.46
N ALA A 92 -16.73 6.53 25.36
CA ALA A 92 -15.35 6.22 25.78
C ALA A 92 -14.38 5.94 24.62
N ASN A 93 -14.88 5.42 23.50
CA ASN A 93 -14.09 5.07 22.31
C ASN A 93 -13.97 6.20 21.28
N LEU A 94 -14.63 7.35 21.50
CA LEU A 94 -14.55 8.49 20.59
C LEU A 94 -13.31 9.32 20.87
N VAL A 95 -12.71 9.82 19.79
CA VAL A 95 -11.54 10.72 19.85
C VAL A 95 -12.05 12.15 19.87
N ILE A 96 -11.53 12.95 20.79
CA ILE A 96 -11.77 14.38 20.90
C ILE A 96 -10.81 15.05 19.92
N GLU A 97 -11.30 15.58 18.81
CA GLU A 97 -10.50 16.33 17.83
C GLU A 97 -10.05 17.66 18.45
N THR A 98 -10.98 18.41 19.05
CA THR A 98 -10.70 19.65 19.78
C THR A 98 -11.66 19.81 20.96
N GLY A 99 -11.23 20.44 22.06
CA GLY A 99 -12.16 20.74 23.16
C GLY A 99 -11.51 20.84 24.53
N SER A 100 -12.25 21.43 25.46
CA SER A 100 -11.81 21.55 26.86
C SER A 100 -12.91 21.11 27.82
N ALA A 101 -12.49 20.64 28.99
CA ALA A 101 -13.38 20.25 30.07
C ALA A 101 -13.02 20.93 31.38
N VAL A 102 -14.05 21.31 32.13
CA VAL A 102 -13.97 21.77 33.50
C VAL A 102 -14.56 20.70 34.39
N ILE A 103 -13.72 20.11 35.24
CA ILE A 103 -14.12 19.06 36.19
C ILE A 103 -14.25 19.70 37.57
N ARG A 104 -15.41 19.53 38.19
CA ARG A 104 -15.63 19.86 39.61
C ARG A 104 -15.73 18.56 40.38
N ALA A 105 -14.90 18.41 41.40
CA ALA A 105 -14.91 17.26 42.28
C ALA A 105 -15.21 17.70 43.71
N GLU A 106 -16.14 17.01 44.35
CA GLU A 106 -16.51 17.19 45.74
C GLU A 106 -15.95 16.03 46.56
N TYR A 107 -15.33 16.32 47.69
CA TYR A 107 -14.72 15.30 48.54
C TYR A 107 -15.38 15.24 49.92
N GLU A 108 -15.29 14.07 50.55
CA GLU A 108 -15.73 13.90 51.93
C GLU A 108 -14.86 14.72 52.91
N PRO A 109 -15.45 15.25 53.99
CA PRO A 109 -14.72 16.03 54.99
C PRO A 109 -13.56 15.21 55.60
N GLY A 110 -12.34 15.73 55.54
CA GLY A 110 -11.14 15.09 56.10
C GLY A 110 -10.33 14.23 55.11
N SER A 111 -10.80 14.10 53.87
CA SER A 111 -10.03 13.47 52.80
C SER A 111 -8.87 14.36 52.34
N LYS A 112 -7.70 13.74 52.06
CA LYS A 112 -6.59 14.44 51.40
C LYS A 112 -6.91 14.52 49.91
N VAL A 113 -6.88 15.71 49.33
CA VAL A 113 -7.00 15.92 47.89
C VAL A 113 -5.82 15.20 47.21
N LEU A 114 -6.09 14.08 46.54
CA LEU A 114 -5.04 13.19 45.99
C LEU A 114 -4.79 13.36 44.49
N ALA A 115 -5.53 14.22 43.80
CA ALA A 115 -5.46 14.29 42.35
C ALA A 115 -4.69 15.53 41.88
N ASP A 116 -3.48 15.28 41.35
CA ASP A 116 -2.73 16.23 40.54
C ASP A 116 -3.03 15.93 39.05
N LEU A 117 -4.04 16.60 38.50
CA LEU A 117 -4.48 16.46 37.10
C LEU A 117 -3.52 17.11 36.09
N SER A 118 -2.41 17.69 36.58
CA SER A 118 -1.35 18.35 35.82
C SER A 118 -0.64 17.46 34.79
N VAL A 119 -0.78 16.12 34.90
CA VAL A 119 -0.15 15.13 34.02
C VAL A 119 -0.81 15.05 32.63
N LEU A 120 -2.04 15.54 32.46
CA LEU A 120 -2.73 15.53 31.17
C LEU A 120 -2.35 16.68 30.23
N SER A 121 -1.63 17.70 30.72
CA SER A 121 -1.26 18.85 29.89
C SER A 121 -0.06 18.60 28.97
N SER A 122 0.63 17.44 29.06
CA SER A 122 1.96 17.26 28.46
C SER A 122 2.11 16.09 27.46
N VAL A 123 1.03 15.56 26.87
CA VAL A 123 1.16 14.47 25.87
C VAL A 123 0.80 14.98 24.48
N VAL A 124 1.73 14.75 23.55
CA VAL A 124 1.73 15.15 22.15
C VAL A 124 0.43 14.68 21.47
N ALA A 125 -0.22 15.58 20.72
CA ALA A 125 -1.40 15.27 19.94
C ALA A 125 -1.07 14.18 18.90
N VAL A 126 -1.68 13.00 19.02
CA VAL A 126 -1.52 11.90 18.05
C VAL A 126 -2.36 12.22 16.82
N LYS A 127 -1.72 12.38 15.67
CA LYS A 127 -2.44 12.59 14.40
C LYS A 127 -2.99 11.25 13.91
N SER A 128 -4.27 11.25 13.53
CA SER A 128 -4.90 10.12 12.87
C SER A 128 -4.86 10.31 11.35
N HIS A 129 -4.62 9.23 10.62
CA HIS A 129 -4.67 9.19 9.17
C HIS A 129 -5.70 8.17 8.71
N LEU A 130 -6.61 8.59 7.84
CA LEU A 130 -7.66 7.74 7.29
C LEU A 130 -7.25 7.25 5.91
N LEU A 131 -7.17 5.92 5.77
CA LEU A 131 -6.89 5.24 4.52
C LEU A 131 -8.19 4.61 4.00
N ASN A 132 -8.67 5.08 2.86
CA ASN A 132 -9.85 4.51 2.20
C ASN A 132 -9.44 3.47 1.15
N ILE A 133 -9.99 2.27 1.25
CA ILE A 133 -9.76 1.13 0.36
C ILE A 133 -11.09 0.83 -0.35
N PRO A 134 -11.31 1.34 -1.56
CA PRO A 134 -12.54 1.09 -2.32
C PRO A 134 -12.55 -0.31 -2.91
N ASP A 135 -13.73 -0.94 -3.01
CA ASP A 135 -14.00 -2.13 -3.84
C ASP A 135 -13.05 -3.34 -3.60
N LEU A 136 -12.74 -3.65 -2.34
CA LEU A 136 -11.96 -4.85 -2.01
C LEU A 136 -12.80 -6.13 -2.28
N PRO A 137 -12.33 -7.10 -3.09
CA PRO A 137 -13.16 -8.25 -3.49
C PRO A 137 -13.65 -9.11 -2.32
N SER A 138 -12.85 -9.22 -1.26
CA SER A 138 -13.22 -9.90 -0.02
C SER A 138 -12.40 -9.40 1.17
N LEU A 139 -12.93 -9.56 2.39
CA LEU A 139 -12.19 -9.26 3.63
C LEU A 139 -10.93 -10.12 3.82
N ALA A 140 -10.84 -11.27 3.14
CA ALA A 140 -9.65 -12.10 3.14
C ALA A 140 -8.45 -11.44 2.43
N GLY A 141 -8.69 -10.40 1.63
CA GLY A 141 -7.64 -9.57 1.02
C GLY A 141 -6.98 -8.61 2.01
N LEU A 142 -7.55 -8.40 3.20
CA LEU A 142 -6.95 -7.58 4.25
C LEU A 142 -5.88 -8.39 5.00
N VAL A 143 -4.67 -7.84 5.09
CA VAL A 143 -3.50 -8.52 5.70
C VAL A 143 -3.31 -8.14 7.16
N VAL A 144 -3.93 -7.06 7.60
CA VAL A 144 -3.69 -6.42 8.90
C VAL A 144 -4.94 -6.43 9.77
N GLU A 145 -4.74 -6.51 11.08
CA GLU A 145 -5.81 -6.50 12.09
C GLU A 145 -5.75 -5.23 12.97
N VAL A 146 -6.84 -4.97 13.69
CA VAL A 146 -6.90 -3.87 14.66
C VAL A 146 -5.91 -4.13 15.80
N GLY A 147 -5.05 -3.16 16.08
CA GLY A 147 -3.97 -3.27 17.06
C GLY A 147 -2.59 -3.56 16.47
N ASP A 148 -2.50 -3.88 15.17
CA ASP A 148 -1.22 -4.13 14.51
C ASP A 148 -0.40 -2.85 14.35
N LYS A 149 0.92 -3.00 14.48
CA LYS A 149 1.89 -1.96 14.14
C LYS A 149 2.29 -2.10 12.69
N VAL A 150 2.11 -1.04 11.92
CA VAL A 150 2.47 -0.98 10.50
C VAL A 150 3.57 0.03 10.27
N LEU A 151 4.52 -0.29 9.40
CA LEU A 151 5.53 0.63 8.90
C LEU A 151 5.03 1.33 7.64
N ALA A 152 5.48 2.56 7.39
CA ALA A 152 5.25 3.23 6.12
C ALA A 152 5.73 2.34 4.95
N GLY A 153 4.85 2.12 3.97
CA GLY A 153 5.09 1.23 2.83
C GLY A 153 4.74 -0.25 3.06
N GLN A 154 4.36 -0.66 4.28
CA GLN A 154 3.94 -2.04 4.57
C GLN A 154 2.61 -2.38 3.91
N LEU A 155 2.45 -3.61 3.44
CA LEU A 155 1.23 -4.09 2.81
C LEU A 155 0.07 -4.16 3.82
N ILE A 156 -1.06 -3.55 3.47
CA ILE A 156 -2.30 -3.50 4.26
C ILE A 156 -3.38 -4.39 3.64
N ALA A 157 -3.59 -4.27 2.33
CA ALA A 157 -4.60 -5.05 1.63
C ALA A 157 -4.13 -5.45 0.23
N ARG A 158 -4.70 -6.54 -0.28
CA ARG A 158 -4.45 -7.06 -1.62
C ARG A 158 -5.76 -7.20 -2.39
N TYR A 159 -5.83 -6.52 -3.54
CA TYR A 159 -6.82 -6.77 -4.58
C TYR A 159 -6.38 -8.00 -5.37
N VAL A 160 -6.83 -9.18 -4.97
CA VAL A 160 -6.55 -10.40 -5.74
C VAL A 160 -7.50 -10.42 -6.93
N ASP A 161 -7.05 -9.91 -8.08
CA ASP A 161 -7.67 -10.19 -9.38
C ASP A 161 -6.74 -11.16 -10.13
N ASP A 162 -6.95 -12.45 -9.90
CA ASP A 162 -6.12 -13.54 -10.45
C ASP A 162 -6.22 -13.60 -11.98
N SER A 163 -7.34 -13.14 -12.56
CA SER A 163 -7.57 -13.21 -14.01
C SER A 163 -6.58 -12.38 -14.83
N VAL A 164 -6.24 -11.18 -14.34
CA VAL A 164 -5.29 -10.27 -15.01
C VAL A 164 -3.86 -10.79 -14.87
N LEU A 165 -3.54 -11.40 -13.73
CA LEU A 165 -2.23 -12.00 -13.49
C LEU A 165 -2.03 -13.23 -14.37
N GLU A 166 -3.03 -14.11 -14.48
CA GLU A 166 -2.97 -15.31 -15.32
C GLU A 166 -2.74 -14.99 -16.80
N LEU A 167 -3.44 -13.98 -17.34
CA LEU A 167 -3.22 -13.53 -18.72
C LEU A 167 -1.79 -13.02 -18.94
N SER A 168 -1.27 -12.21 -18.00
CA SER A 168 0.11 -11.70 -18.09
C SER A 168 1.17 -12.82 -17.98
N GLU A 169 0.88 -13.86 -17.20
CA GLU A 169 1.76 -15.03 -17.08
C GLU A 169 1.73 -15.92 -18.31
N ALA A 170 0.57 -16.06 -18.97
CA ALA A 170 0.46 -16.75 -20.24
C ALA A 170 1.27 -16.01 -21.33
N ASP A 171 1.11 -14.69 -21.44
CA ASP A 171 1.87 -13.87 -22.39
C ASP A 171 3.39 -13.94 -22.16
N TYR A 172 3.81 -13.98 -20.89
CA TYR A 172 5.22 -14.14 -20.50
C TYR A 172 5.78 -15.50 -20.93
N LYS A 173 5.05 -16.59 -20.65
CA LYS A 173 5.45 -17.95 -21.04
C LYS A 173 5.54 -18.09 -22.55
N ASP A 174 4.55 -17.57 -23.28
CA ASP A 174 4.56 -17.56 -24.74
C ASP A 174 5.74 -16.76 -25.30
N ALA A 175 6.10 -15.64 -24.68
CA ALA A 175 7.24 -14.84 -25.10
C ALA A 175 8.59 -15.56 -24.88
N ILE A 176 8.74 -16.30 -23.77
CA ILE A 176 9.92 -17.15 -23.52
C ILE A 176 10.02 -18.25 -24.57
N LEU A 177 8.92 -18.95 -24.85
CA LEU A 177 8.92 -20.03 -25.86
C LEU A 177 9.34 -19.51 -27.24
N ARG A 178 8.81 -18.34 -27.65
CA ARG A 178 9.21 -17.68 -28.91
C ARG A 178 10.69 -17.30 -28.94
N LEU A 179 11.26 -16.90 -27.80
CA LEU A 179 12.68 -16.59 -27.70
C LEU A 179 13.53 -17.85 -27.87
N GLU A 180 13.18 -18.93 -27.17
CA GLU A 180 13.89 -20.22 -27.30
C GLU A 180 13.81 -20.78 -28.73
N GLU A 181 12.65 -20.68 -29.38
CA GLU A 181 12.48 -21.08 -30.78
C GLU A 181 13.35 -20.24 -31.71
N ALA A 182 13.35 -18.91 -31.56
CA ALA A 182 14.16 -18.02 -32.39
C ALA A 182 15.68 -18.24 -32.20
N GLU A 183 16.13 -18.53 -30.99
CA GLU A 183 17.53 -18.87 -30.70
C GLU A 183 17.94 -20.21 -31.31
N LYS A 184 17.06 -21.22 -31.23
CA LYS A 184 17.27 -22.53 -31.89
C LYS A 184 17.36 -22.37 -33.40
N ASP A 185 16.46 -21.59 -34.01
CA ASP A 185 16.47 -21.32 -35.44
C ASP A 185 17.76 -20.62 -35.88
N LEU A 186 18.25 -19.65 -35.10
CA LEU A 186 19.53 -18.98 -35.37
C LEU A 186 20.71 -19.95 -35.29
N ALA A 187 20.75 -20.82 -34.28
CA ALA A 187 21.81 -21.81 -34.15
C ALA A 187 21.79 -22.83 -35.30
N LEU A 188 20.62 -23.35 -35.66
CA LEU A 188 20.46 -24.28 -36.78
C LEU A 188 20.88 -23.65 -38.11
N GLU A 189 20.44 -22.42 -38.39
CA GLU A 189 20.81 -21.72 -39.62
C GLU A 189 22.30 -21.38 -39.67
N GLN A 190 22.90 -21.01 -38.53
CA GLN A 190 24.34 -20.76 -38.46
C GLN A 190 25.14 -22.02 -38.82
N THR A 191 24.80 -23.17 -38.23
CA THR A 191 25.49 -24.43 -38.55
C THR A 191 25.31 -24.83 -40.02
N ALA A 192 24.09 -24.67 -40.57
CA ALA A 192 23.82 -24.93 -41.98
C ALA A 192 24.57 -23.98 -42.92
N TYR A 193 24.71 -22.72 -42.55
CA TYR A 193 25.49 -21.73 -43.29
C TYR A 193 26.99 -22.07 -43.26
N GLU A 194 27.55 -22.40 -42.10
CA GLU A 194 28.96 -22.77 -41.97
C GLU A 194 29.32 -24.01 -42.82
N MET A 195 28.42 -24.99 -42.89
CA MET A 195 28.59 -26.15 -43.76
C MET A 195 28.55 -25.79 -45.25
N ARG A 196 27.61 -24.93 -45.67
CA ARG A 196 27.52 -24.42 -47.04
C ARG A 196 28.78 -23.63 -47.43
N LEU A 197 29.22 -22.73 -46.55
CA LEU A 197 30.43 -21.91 -46.73
C LEU A 197 31.67 -22.79 -46.93
N LYS A 198 31.92 -23.74 -46.02
CA LYS A 198 33.06 -24.68 -46.15
C LYS A 198 33.02 -25.46 -47.46
N SER A 199 31.84 -25.89 -47.89
CA SER A 199 31.69 -26.62 -49.15
C SER A 199 32.00 -25.75 -50.38
N LEU A 200 31.64 -24.46 -50.34
CA LEU A 200 31.92 -23.51 -51.41
C LEU A 200 33.40 -23.11 -51.43
N GLU A 201 33.99 -22.84 -50.27
CA GLU A 201 35.42 -22.54 -50.13
C GLU A 201 36.28 -23.68 -50.68
N GLN A 202 35.94 -24.94 -50.35
CA GLN A 202 36.65 -26.10 -50.90
C GLN A 202 36.51 -26.20 -52.43
N LYS A 203 35.32 -25.93 -52.98
CA LYS A 203 35.10 -25.92 -54.44
C LYS A 203 35.90 -24.79 -55.11
N ILE A 204 35.95 -23.61 -54.50
CA ILE A 204 36.75 -22.49 -55.01
C ILE A 204 38.22 -22.86 -55.01
N GLU A 205 38.74 -23.43 -53.93
CA GLU A 205 40.16 -23.82 -53.84
C GLU A 205 40.53 -24.86 -54.91
N THR A 206 39.74 -25.92 -55.05
CA THR A 206 39.94 -26.91 -56.12
C THR A 206 39.81 -26.30 -57.52
N GLY A 207 38.94 -25.29 -57.69
CA GLY A 207 38.81 -24.51 -58.91
C GLY A 207 40.07 -23.68 -59.21
N LYS A 208 40.65 -23.01 -58.21
CA LYS A 208 41.90 -22.25 -58.34
C LYS A 208 43.07 -23.14 -58.72
N ASP A 209 43.19 -24.30 -58.09
CA ASP A 209 44.21 -25.30 -58.43
C ASP A 209 44.07 -25.76 -59.88
N LYS A 210 42.83 -26.03 -60.32
CA LYS A 210 42.54 -26.41 -61.71
C LYS A 210 42.91 -25.31 -62.70
N VAL A 211 42.54 -24.06 -62.43
CA VAL A 211 42.91 -22.90 -63.27
C VAL A 211 44.43 -22.74 -63.34
N THR A 212 45.12 -22.83 -62.21
CA THR A 212 46.59 -22.72 -62.15
C THR A 212 47.27 -23.81 -62.98
N ARG A 213 46.80 -25.05 -62.85
CA ARG A 213 47.30 -26.18 -63.64
C ARG A 213 47.03 -26.02 -65.14
N LEU A 214 45.81 -25.64 -65.52
CA LEU A 214 45.45 -25.45 -66.92
C LEU A 214 46.23 -24.29 -67.56
N ARG A 215 46.46 -23.20 -66.82
CA ARG A 215 47.28 -22.08 -67.28
C ARG A 215 48.69 -22.53 -67.65
N TYR A 216 49.32 -23.29 -66.77
CA TYR A 216 50.63 -23.88 -67.03
C TYR A 216 50.66 -24.81 -68.25
N LEU A 217 49.61 -25.61 -68.47
CA LEU A 217 49.52 -26.53 -69.62
C LEU A 217 49.28 -25.79 -70.94
N VAL A 218 48.42 -24.77 -70.93
CA VAL A 218 48.12 -23.93 -72.08
C VAL A 218 49.35 -23.13 -72.52
N GLU A 219 50.12 -22.58 -71.57
CA GLU A 219 51.39 -21.89 -71.86
C GLU A 219 52.40 -22.79 -72.59
N ARG A 220 52.32 -24.10 -72.37
CA ARG A 220 53.15 -25.12 -73.02
C ARG A 220 52.51 -25.75 -74.26
N ASN A 221 51.37 -25.23 -74.71
CA ASN A 221 50.56 -25.78 -75.81
C ASN A 221 50.15 -27.25 -75.63
N ALA A 222 50.06 -27.74 -74.38
CA ALA A 222 49.63 -29.10 -74.07
C ALA A 222 48.10 -29.24 -73.99
N GLU A 223 47.38 -28.13 -73.78
CA GLU A 223 45.91 -28.08 -73.74
C GLU A 223 45.35 -26.87 -74.52
N PRO A 224 44.09 -26.94 -75.00
CA PRO A 224 43.46 -25.83 -75.71
C PRO A 224 43.06 -24.69 -74.76
N LYS A 225 43.13 -23.45 -75.26
CA LYS A 225 42.75 -22.24 -74.50
C LYS A 225 41.30 -22.24 -74.01
N ASN A 226 40.39 -22.92 -74.73
CA ASN A 226 38.98 -22.99 -74.33
C ASN A 226 38.80 -23.67 -72.96
N ASN A 227 39.57 -24.72 -72.65
CA ASN A 227 39.48 -25.40 -71.35
C ASN A 227 39.85 -24.48 -70.19
N LEU A 228 40.83 -23.59 -70.40
CA LEU A 228 41.21 -22.59 -69.41
C LEU A 228 40.11 -21.55 -69.23
N LEU A 229 39.52 -21.06 -70.33
CA LEU A 229 38.42 -20.10 -70.27
C LEU A 229 37.22 -20.69 -69.50
N ASP A 230 36.85 -21.94 -69.78
CA ASP A 230 35.76 -22.64 -69.09
C ASP A 230 36.05 -22.86 -67.60
N ALA A 231 37.32 -23.11 -67.22
CA ALA A 231 37.70 -23.22 -65.82
C ALA A 231 37.66 -21.86 -65.10
N GLU A 232 38.07 -20.77 -65.77
CA GLU A 232 38.03 -19.42 -65.22
C GLU A 232 36.59 -18.89 -65.09
N THR A 233 35.71 -19.18 -66.04
CA THR A 233 34.28 -18.85 -65.91
C THR A 233 33.64 -19.61 -64.77
N ARG A 234 33.94 -20.91 -64.64
CA ARG A 234 33.41 -21.73 -63.54
C ARG A 234 33.93 -21.27 -62.17
N LEU A 235 35.17 -20.82 -62.08
CA LEU A 235 35.71 -20.21 -60.86
C LEU A 235 34.92 -18.96 -60.47
N LYS A 236 34.68 -18.06 -61.44
CA LYS A 236 33.91 -16.82 -61.21
C LYS A 236 32.48 -17.11 -60.76
N GLU A 237 31.83 -18.12 -61.32
CA GLU A 237 30.50 -18.56 -60.87
C GLU A 237 30.52 -18.99 -59.40
N LEU A 238 31.51 -19.79 -58.99
CA LEU A 238 31.64 -20.21 -57.59
C LEU A 238 31.93 -19.05 -56.63
N GLU A 239 32.72 -18.06 -57.05
CA GLU A 239 32.96 -16.83 -56.29
C GLU A 239 31.69 -15.98 -56.16
N GLN A 240 30.86 -15.92 -57.21
CA GLN A 240 29.55 -15.27 -57.17
C GLN A 240 28.58 -16.01 -56.24
N ASP A 241 28.54 -17.35 -56.31
CA ASP A 241 27.71 -18.17 -55.41
C ASP A 241 28.09 -17.94 -53.94
N LEU A 242 29.39 -17.81 -53.63
CA LEU A 242 29.86 -17.49 -52.28
C LEU A 242 29.35 -16.12 -51.80
N LEU A 243 29.45 -15.10 -52.66
CA LEU A 243 28.96 -13.76 -52.35
C LEU A 243 27.44 -13.75 -52.14
N LEU A 244 26.69 -14.45 -53.00
CA LEU A 244 25.25 -14.61 -52.84
C LEU A 244 24.92 -15.29 -51.50
N GLU A 245 25.59 -16.38 -51.16
CA GLU A 245 25.37 -17.08 -49.89
C GLU A 245 25.67 -16.19 -48.67
N GLN A 246 26.73 -15.38 -48.72
CA GLN A 246 27.05 -14.39 -47.68
C GLN A 246 25.97 -13.32 -47.55
N THR A 247 25.44 -12.80 -48.67
CA THR A 247 24.37 -11.79 -48.63
C THR A 247 23.05 -12.37 -48.10
N ILE A 248 22.71 -13.60 -48.50
CA ILE A 248 21.54 -14.32 -47.97
C ILE A 248 21.69 -14.54 -46.46
N TRP A 249 22.86 -14.98 -46.01
CA TRP A 249 23.14 -15.19 -44.60
C TRP A 249 23.04 -13.90 -43.79
N THR A 250 23.66 -12.80 -44.23
CA THR A 250 23.59 -11.52 -43.51
C THR A 250 22.16 -11.01 -43.37
N SER A 251 21.35 -11.12 -44.42
CA SER A 251 19.93 -10.78 -44.37
C SER A 251 19.16 -11.69 -43.39
N LYS A 252 19.36 -13.01 -43.49
CA LYS A 252 18.66 -13.99 -42.65
C LYS A 252 19.03 -13.85 -41.17
N ARG A 253 20.32 -13.68 -40.88
CA ARG A 253 20.85 -13.42 -39.55
C ARG A 253 20.25 -12.15 -38.95
N SER A 254 20.21 -11.06 -39.71
CA SER A 254 19.58 -9.81 -39.26
C SER A 254 18.12 -10.03 -38.87
N ASN A 255 17.34 -10.77 -39.67
CA ASN A 255 15.94 -11.04 -39.37
C ASN A 255 15.78 -11.88 -38.08
N LEU A 256 16.61 -12.90 -37.89
CA LEU A 256 16.57 -13.73 -36.68
C LEU A 256 17.00 -12.94 -35.44
N GLU A 257 18.05 -12.13 -35.53
CA GLU A 257 18.47 -11.23 -34.45
C GLU A 257 17.38 -10.20 -34.10
N THR A 258 16.64 -9.68 -35.09
CA THR A 258 15.49 -8.80 -34.83
C THR A 258 14.36 -9.53 -34.12
N ASN A 259 14.08 -10.79 -34.48
CA ASN A 259 13.05 -11.59 -33.81
C ASN A 259 13.41 -11.84 -32.34
N ILE A 260 14.67 -12.19 -32.05
CA ILE A 260 15.19 -12.36 -30.68
C ILE A 260 15.06 -11.04 -29.90
N ARG A 261 15.42 -9.91 -30.52
CA ARG A 261 15.29 -8.59 -29.87
C ARG A 261 13.83 -8.27 -29.55
N MET A 262 12.91 -8.52 -30.48
CA MET A 262 11.48 -8.28 -30.28
C MET A 262 10.92 -9.17 -29.16
N ALA A 263 11.28 -10.45 -29.13
CA ALA A 263 10.87 -11.36 -28.05
C ALA A 263 11.36 -10.88 -26.68
N ASN A 264 12.62 -10.44 -26.57
CA ASN A 264 13.17 -9.86 -25.34
C ASN A 264 12.42 -8.61 -24.88
N ILE A 265 12.06 -7.71 -25.81
CA ILE A 265 11.26 -6.52 -25.49
C ILE A 265 9.87 -6.93 -24.98
N THR A 266 9.25 -7.93 -25.58
CA THR A 266 7.95 -8.46 -25.11
C THR A 266 8.04 -9.03 -23.71
N ILE A 267 9.09 -9.82 -23.41
CA ILE A 267 9.36 -10.35 -22.06
C ILE A 267 9.46 -9.19 -21.06
N GLN A 268 10.33 -8.22 -21.31
CA GLN A 268 10.50 -7.06 -20.42
C GLN A 268 9.19 -6.28 -20.22
N LYS A 269 8.41 -6.09 -21.29
CA LYS A 269 7.11 -5.41 -21.20
C LYS A 269 6.13 -6.19 -20.34
N SER A 270 6.05 -7.51 -20.51
CA SER A 270 5.17 -8.37 -19.72
C SER A 270 5.58 -8.41 -18.24
N GLU A 271 6.88 -8.41 -17.93
CA GLU A 271 7.37 -8.31 -16.55
C GLU A 271 7.01 -6.96 -15.93
N GLN A 272 7.20 -5.85 -16.66
CA GLN A 272 6.80 -4.52 -16.20
C GLN A 272 5.29 -4.41 -15.99
N GLN A 273 4.49 -5.02 -16.87
CA GLN A 273 3.04 -5.07 -16.68
C GLN A 273 2.65 -5.92 -15.47
N LYS A 274 3.35 -7.03 -15.22
CA LYS A 274 3.17 -7.86 -14.02
C LYS A 274 3.51 -7.08 -12.74
N THR A 275 4.65 -6.38 -12.70
CA THR A 275 5.01 -5.58 -11.52
C THR A 275 4.06 -4.41 -11.30
N GLN A 276 3.66 -3.71 -12.37
CA GLN A 276 2.68 -2.62 -12.28
C GLN A 276 1.29 -3.09 -11.87
N SER A 277 0.83 -4.24 -12.35
CA SER A 277 -0.45 -4.82 -11.93
C SER A 277 -0.41 -5.27 -10.48
N LEU A 278 0.68 -5.93 -10.05
CA LEU A 278 0.90 -6.27 -8.64
C LEU A 278 0.94 -5.03 -7.74
N ASP A 279 1.66 -3.98 -8.13
CA ASP A 279 1.73 -2.73 -7.34
C ASP A 279 0.36 -2.04 -7.26
N LYS A 280 -0.45 -2.05 -8.32
CA LYS A 280 -1.83 -1.55 -8.28
C LYS A 280 -2.75 -2.41 -7.40
N GLN A 281 -2.45 -3.70 -7.31
CA GLN A 281 -3.19 -4.62 -6.47
C GLN A 281 -2.81 -4.52 -4.99
N TRP A 282 -1.74 -3.79 -4.64
CA TRP A 282 -1.24 -3.68 -3.27
C TRP A 282 -1.57 -2.32 -2.66
N VAL A 283 -2.36 -2.33 -1.59
CA VAL A 283 -2.54 -1.15 -0.75
C VAL A 283 -1.45 -1.14 0.30
N LYS A 284 -0.62 -0.09 0.29
CA LYS A 284 0.48 0.10 1.24
C LYS A 284 0.11 1.14 2.29
N ALA A 285 0.64 0.99 3.50
CA ALA A 285 0.48 1.95 4.59
C ALA A 285 1.14 3.29 4.23
N PRO A 286 0.42 4.42 4.30
CA PRO A 286 1.00 5.72 3.98
C PRO A 286 1.97 6.21 5.07
N ILE A 287 1.76 5.77 6.32
CA ILE A 287 2.54 6.20 7.49
C ILE A 287 2.87 5.00 8.38
N THR A 288 3.89 5.19 9.22
CA THR A 288 4.20 4.28 10.31
C THR A 288 3.27 4.57 11.49
N GLY A 289 2.62 3.55 12.04
CA GLY A 289 1.64 3.76 13.09
C GLY A 289 0.98 2.49 13.59
N LEU A 290 -0.03 2.68 14.44
CA LEU A 290 -0.86 1.60 14.96
C LEU A 290 -2.24 1.64 14.32
N ILE A 291 -2.73 0.51 13.84
CA ILE A 291 -4.09 0.39 13.30
C ILE A 291 -5.06 0.45 14.47
N SER A 292 -5.84 1.53 14.53
CA SER A 292 -6.78 1.76 15.62
C SER A 292 -8.15 1.18 15.36
N ASP A 293 -8.60 1.19 14.09
CA ASP A 293 -9.92 0.75 13.71
C ASP A 293 -9.95 0.40 12.21
N ILE A 294 -10.78 -0.58 11.85
CA ILE A 294 -11.06 -0.99 10.48
C ILE A 294 -12.57 -1.01 10.33
N ARG A 295 -13.10 -0.07 9.55
CA ARG A 295 -14.54 0.12 9.36
C ARG A 295 -14.94 -0.34 7.98
N LEU A 296 -16.11 -0.97 7.93
CA LEU A 296 -16.76 -1.38 6.69
C LEU A 296 -17.81 -0.33 6.34
N THR A 297 -17.58 0.42 5.27
CA THR A 297 -18.40 1.57 4.86
C THR A 297 -19.50 1.18 3.90
N ASP A 298 -19.21 0.29 2.93
CA ASP A 298 -20.18 -0.13 1.92
C ASP A 298 -19.89 -1.55 1.40
N VAL A 299 -20.93 -2.24 0.92
CA VAL A 299 -20.86 -3.55 0.27
C VAL A 299 -21.61 -3.49 -1.05
N SER A 300 -20.86 -3.60 -2.14
CA SER A 300 -21.38 -3.56 -3.52
C SER A 300 -21.19 -4.90 -4.23
N ILE A 301 -21.71 -5.01 -5.46
CA ILE A 301 -21.49 -6.16 -6.34
C ILE A 301 -20.00 -6.27 -6.76
N HIS A 302 -19.26 -5.17 -6.66
CA HIS A 302 -17.84 -5.08 -7.03
C HIS A 302 -16.89 -5.35 -5.85
N GLY A 303 -17.38 -5.30 -4.60
CA GLY A 303 -16.58 -5.60 -3.41
C GLY A 303 -17.03 -4.85 -2.17
N VAL A 304 -16.15 -4.80 -1.18
CA VAL A 304 -16.34 -4.14 0.12
C VAL A 304 -15.45 -2.90 0.19
N THR A 305 -16.01 -1.76 0.57
CA THR A 305 -15.25 -0.54 0.83
C THR A 305 -14.89 -0.48 2.31
N LEU A 306 -13.62 -0.25 2.61
CA LEU A 306 -13.07 -0.22 3.97
C LEU A 306 -12.40 1.12 4.26
N GLU A 307 -12.59 1.62 5.47
CA GLU A 307 -11.83 2.75 6.02
C GLU A 307 -10.95 2.25 7.17
N ILE A 308 -9.63 2.47 7.05
CA ILE A 308 -8.65 2.06 8.06
C ILE A 308 -8.07 3.32 8.70
N ILE A 309 -8.13 3.38 10.03
CA ILE A 309 -7.62 4.51 10.80
C ILE A 309 -6.27 4.13 11.41
N ILE A 310 -5.21 4.77 10.92
CA ILE A 310 -3.84 4.59 11.41
C ILE A 310 -3.49 5.76 12.33
N LEU A 311 -3.10 5.46 13.56
CA LEU A 311 -2.58 6.44 14.50
C LEU A 311 -1.08 6.59 14.29
N GLU A 312 -0.64 7.79 13.94
CA GLU A 312 0.77 8.11 13.76
C GLU A 312 1.50 7.90 15.09
N GLN A 313 2.40 6.92 15.15
CA GLN A 313 3.36 6.86 16.24
C GLN A 313 4.52 7.75 15.84
N ASP A 314 4.58 8.95 16.44
CA ASP A 314 5.83 9.68 16.45
C ASP A 314 6.89 8.72 17.00
N THR A 315 7.86 8.38 16.16
CA THR A 315 9.05 7.69 16.60
C THR A 315 9.72 8.62 17.61
N MET A 316 9.39 8.43 18.89
CA MET A 316 10.19 8.90 20.01
C MET A 316 11.53 8.16 19.94
N THR A 317 12.37 8.56 18.99
CA THR A 317 13.80 8.36 19.08
C THR A 317 14.33 9.37 20.08
N ASN A 318 14.61 8.84 21.29
CA ASN A 318 15.28 9.42 22.45
C ASN A 318 14.46 10.28 23.41
#